data_AF-A0A934EFH3-F1
#
_entry.id   AF-A0A934EFH3-F1
#
_cell.length_a   1.000
_cell.length_b   1.000
_cell.length_c   1.000
_cell.angle_alpha   90.00
_cell.angle_beta   90.00
_cell.angle_gamma   90.00
#
_symmetry.space_group_name_H-M   'P 1'
#
loop_
_entity.id
_entity.type
_entity.pdbx_description
1 polymer ?
#
loop_
_entity_poly.entity_id
_entity_poly.type
_entity_poly.pdbx_seq_one_letter_code
_entity_poly.pdbx_strand_id
1 'polypeptide(L)'
;MDISARLRYYHFIAGLLANQQHDPLCSACKAFTNSVRDVRGGADEFMQAHAADMPGLPKENAMVADINRMIAELTPLQDAVGQKKAGNCSLPEGVCFVKSSKALIDRISS
;
A
#
# COMPACT_ATOMS: atom_id res chain seq x y z
N MET A 1 -6.47 -17.23 4.36
CA MET A 1 -6.19 -16.00 5.16
C MET A 1 -7.53 -15.41 5.57
N ASP A 2 -7.66 -14.87 6.78
CA ASP A 2 -8.88 -14.15 7.17
C ASP A 2 -9.06 -12.90 6.30
N ILE A 3 -10.25 -12.74 5.70
CA ILE A 3 -10.59 -11.62 4.83
C ILE A 3 -10.46 -10.29 5.60
N SER A 4 -10.87 -10.26 6.88
CA SER A 4 -10.79 -9.04 7.70
C SER A 4 -9.33 -8.62 7.91
N ALA A 5 -8.43 -9.55 8.26
CA ALA A 5 -7.01 -9.27 8.40
C ALA A 5 -6.38 -8.69 7.12
N ARG A 6 -6.72 -9.23 5.95
CA ARG A 6 -6.17 -8.77 4.66
C ARG A 6 -6.74 -7.41 4.24
N LEU A 7 -8.01 -7.14 4.50
CA LEU A 7 -8.61 -5.82 4.27
C LEU A 7 -8.02 -4.76 5.19
N ARG A 8 -7.82 -5.06 6.49
CA ARG A 8 -7.12 -4.15 7.41
C ARG A 8 -5.73 -3.79 6.93
N TYR A 9 -5.02 -4.76 6.36
CA TYR A 9 -3.72 -4.51 5.73
C TYR A 9 -3.85 -3.52 4.56
N TYR A 10 -4.74 -3.79 3.59
CA TYR A 10 -4.89 -2.90 2.44
C TYR A 10 -5.33 -1.50 2.85
N HIS A 11 -6.20 -1.39 3.84
CA HIS A 11 -6.61 -0.11 4.41
C HIS A 11 -5.42 0.63 5.04
N PHE A 12 -4.62 -0.05 5.86
CA PHE A 12 -3.43 0.53 6.47
C PHE A 12 -2.40 1.01 5.44
N ILE A 13 -2.05 0.16 4.47
CA ILE A 13 -1.02 0.51 3.49
C ILE A 13 -1.50 1.60 2.52
N ALA A 14 -2.78 1.60 2.14
CA ALA A 14 -3.34 2.65 1.30
C ALA A 14 -3.30 4.00 2.03
N GLY A 15 -3.66 4.04 3.32
CA GLY A 15 -3.55 5.24 4.14
C GLY A 15 -2.11 5.71 4.33
N LEU A 16 -1.17 4.78 4.55
CA LEU A 16 0.25 5.10 4.61
C LEU A 16 0.73 5.74 3.30
N LEU A 17 0.43 5.13 2.15
CA LEU A 17 0.83 5.65 0.84
C LEU A 17 0.19 7.00 0.54
N ALA A 18 -1.09 7.18 0.88
CA ALA A 18 -1.77 8.47 0.75
C ALA A 18 -1.04 9.56 1.54
N ASN A 19 -0.57 9.24 2.75
CA ASN A 19 0.21 10.19 3.54
C ASN A 19 1.62 10.44 2.96
N GLN A 20 2.32 9.37 2.53
CA GLN A 20 3.67 9.48 1.96
C GLN A 20 3.71 10.16 0.58
N GLN A 21 2.60 10.23 -0.14
CA GLN A 21 2.48 11.00 -1.37
C GLN A 21 2.73 12.50 -1.16
N HIS A 22 2.51 13.01 0.05
CA HIS A 22 2.75 14.41 0.38
C HIS A 22 4.14 14.65 0.98
N ASP A 23 4.93 13.59 1.19
CA ASP A 23 6.33 13.70 1.60
C ASP A 23 7.21 14.02 0.37
N PRO A 24 8.05 15.07 0.41
CA PRO A 24 8.84 15.51 -0.75
C PRO A 24 9.80 14.46 -1.30
N LEU A 25 10.31 13.56 -0.44
CA LEU A 25 11.28 12.54 -0.84
C LEU A 25 10.58 11.22 -1.17
N CYS A 26 9.61 10.80 -0.37
CA CYS A 26 8.94 9.53 -0.59
C CYS A 26 8.09 9.55 -1.86
N SER A 27 7.35 10.63 -2.13
CA SER A 27 6.53 10.74 -3.36
C SER A 27 7.33 10.63 -4.66
N ALA A 28 8.59 11.09 -4.65
CA ALA A 28 9.52 10.99 -5.77
C ALA A 28 10.42 9.73 -5.72
N CYS A 29 10.15 8.78 -4.82
CA CYS A 29 10.98 7.61 -4.62
C CYS A 29 10.48 6.38 -5.39
N LYS A 30 11.40 5.67 -6.04
CA LYS A 30 11.11 4.40 -6.72
C LYS A 30 10.46 3.36 -5.81
N ALA A 31 10.78 3.37 -4.52
CA ALA A 31 10.16 2.48 -3.55
C ALA A 31 8.66 2.78 -3.37
N PHE A 32 8.28 4.05 -3.32
CA PHE A 32 6.89 4.48 -3.27
C PHE A 32 6.15 4.07 -4.54
N THR A 33 6.66 4.44 -5.72
CA THR A 33 6.05 4.08 -7.01
C THR A 33 5.80 2.58 -7.16
N ASN A 34 6.79 1.76 -6.82
CA ASN A 34 6.63 0.31 -6.86
C ASN A 34 5.55 -0.17 -5.88
N SER A 35 5.54 0.36 -4.65
CA SER A 35 4.53 -0.04 -3.66
C SER A 35 3.12 0.39 -4.02
N VAL A 36 2.92 1.55 -4.65
CA VAL A 36 1.61 1.95 -5.17
C VAL A 36 1.13 0.96 -6.23
N ARG A 37 1.99 0.58 -7.18
CA ARG A 37 1.66 -0.41 -8.21
C ARG A 37 1.31 -1.77 -7.59
N ASP A 38 2.12 -2.24 -6.66
CA ASP A 38 1.93 -3.54 -6.02
C ASP A 38 0.63 -3.57 -5.18
N VAL A 39 0.34 -2.49 -4.45
CA VAL A 39 -0.91 -2.37 -3.66
C VAL A 39 -2.13 -2.29 -4.57
N ARG A 40 -2.06 -1.58 -5.70
CA ARG A 40 -3.14 -1.52 -6.70
C ARG A 40 -3.49 -2.91 -7.22
N GLY A 41 -2.49 -3.62 -7.76
CA GLY A 41 -2.71 -4.96 -8.30
C GLY A 41 -3.18 -5.94 -7.23
N GLY A 42 -2.50 -5.97 -6.07
CA GLY A 42 -2.84 -6.89 -5.01
C GLY A 42 -4.21 -6.66 -4.37
N ALA A 43 -4.65 -5.40 -4.24
CA ALA A 43 -5.97 -5.08 -3.69
C ALA A 43 -7.07 -5.48 -4.68
N ASP A 44 -6.92 -5.16 -5.97
CA ASP A 44 -7.89 -5.51 -7.01
C ASP A 44 -8.04 -7.03 -7.15
N GLU A 45 -6.93 -7.76 -7.28
CA GLU A 45 -6.93 -9.23 -7.34
C GLU A 45 -7.62 -9.85 -6.11
N PHE A 46 -7.30 -9.34 -4.91
CA PHE A 46 -7.89 -9.85 -3.67
C PHE A 46 -9.40 -9.58 -3.59
N MET A 47 -9.85 -8.37 -3.94
CA MET A 47 -11.26 -8.00 -3.90
C MET A 47 -12.08 -8.80 -4.91
N GLN A 48 -11.54 -9.02 -6.13
CA GLN A 48 -12.19 -9.85 -7.14
C GLN A 48 -12.31 -11.31 -6.69
N ALA A 49 -11.24 -11.88 -6.13
CA ALA A 49 -11.22 -13.26 -5.66
C ALA A 49 -12.23 -13.53 -4.52
N HIS A 50 -12.57 -12.52 -3.73
CA HIS A 50 -13.45 -12.63 -2.56
C HIS A 50 -14.78 -11.88 -2.72
N ALA A 51 -15.15 -11.44 -3.93
CA ALA A 51 -16.34 -10.63 -4.16
C ALA A 51 -17.65 -11.29 -3.66
N ALA A 52 -17.74 -12.62 -3.73
CA ALA A 52 -18.89 -13.38 -3.25
C ALA A 52 -19.01 -13.43 -1.72
N ASP A 53 -17.90 -13.28 -0.99
CA ASP A 53 -17.85 -13.36 0.47
C ASP A 53 -18.14 -11.99 1.13
N MET A 54 -17.86 -10.89 0.43
CA MET A 54 -17.96 -9.51 0.94
C MET A 54 -19.36 -9.09 1.44
N PRO A 55 -20.49 -9.49 0.81
CA PRO A 55 -21.82 -9.14 1.32
C PRO A 55 -22.09 -9.58 2.76
N GLY A 56 -21.41 -10.64 3.24
CA GLY A 56 -21.52 -11.13 4.61
C GLY A 56 -20.72 -10.34 5.65
N LEU A 57 -19.93 -9.34 5.24
CA LEU A 57 -18.97 -8.62 6.08
C LEU A 57 -19.23 -7.10 6.05
N PRO A 58 -20.30 -6.60 6.71
CA PRO A 58 -20.74 -5.22 6.55
C PRO A 58 -19.75 -4.17 7.08
N LYS A 59 -18.94 -4.49 8.10
CA LYS A 59 -17.92 -3.56 8.63
C LYS A 59 -16.74 -3.43 7.66
N GLU A 60 -16.37 -4.54 7.05
CA GLU A 60 -15.31 -4.66 6.07
C GLU A 60 -15.67 -3.97 4.74
N ASN A 61 -16.95 -3.98 4.33
CA ASN A 61 -17.39 -3.28 3.12
C ASN A 61 -17.12 -1.77 3.14
N ALA A 62 -17.24 -1.12 4.31
CA ALA A 62 -16.84 0.28 4.45
C ALA A 62 -15.33 0.45 4.19
N MET A 63 -14.49 -0.46 4.70
CA MET A 63 -13.05 -0.42 4.44
C MET A 63 -12.72 -0.60 2.97
N VAL A 64 -13.45 -1.46 2.24
CA VAL A 64 -13.26 -1.66 0.80
C VAL A 64 -13.45 -0.36 0.02
N ALA A 65 -14.51 0.40 0.33
CA ALA A 65 -14.75 1.69 -0.29
C ALA A 65 -13.62 2.69 -0.01
N ASP A 66 -13.16 2.76 1.24
CA ASP A 66 -12.06 3.63 1.65
C ASP A 66 -10.72 3.24 0.99
N ILE A 67 -10.42 1.94 0.91
CA ILE A 67 -9.25 1.41 0.20
C ILE A 67 -9.26 1.87 -1.25
N ASN A 68 -10.37 1.65 -1.95
CA ASN A 68 -10.51 1.99 -3.36
C ASN A 68 -10.35 3.50 -3.60
N ARG A 69 -10.97 4.32 -2.74
CA ARG A 69 -10.82 5.77 -2.78
C ARG A 69 -9.36 6.20 -2.60
N MET A 70 -8.70 5.74 -1.54
CA MET A 70 -7.30 6.08 -1.26
C MET A 70 -6.38 5.64 -2.39
N ILE A 71 -6.56 4.43 -2.92
CA ILE A 71 -5.73 3.90 -4.01
C ILE A 71 -5.92 4.69 -5.32
N ALA A 72 -7.15 5.13 -5.61
CA ALA A 72 -7.46 5.93 -6.80
C ALA A 72 -6.78 7.31 -6.76
N GLU A 73 -6.66 7.91 -5.57
CA GLU A 73 -6.03 9.22 -5.35
C GLU A 73 -4.48 9.18 -5.42
N LEU A 74 -3.86 7.99 -5.48
CA LEU A 74 -2.39 7.87 -5.56
C LEU A 74 -1.86 8.27 -6.95
N THR A 75 -0.89 9.17 -6.99
CA THR A 75 -0.23 9.70 -8.18
C THR A 75 1.28 9.40 -8.13
N PRO A 76 1.70 8.13 -8.32
CA PRO A 76 3.11 7.79 -8.30
C PRO A 76 3.83 8.35 -9.53
N LEU A 77 5.06 8.84 -9.33
CA LEU A 77 5.91 9.33 -10.40
C LEU A 77 6.48 8.14 -11.20
N GLN A 78 6.26 8.11 -12.52
CA GLN A 78 6.68 7.00 -13.39
C GLN A 78 8.21 6.86 -13.45
N ASP A 79 8.92 7.99 -13.56
CA ASP A 79 10.38 8.03 -13.67
C ASP A 79 11.07 8.25 -12.31
N ALA A 80 10.44 7.78 -11.23
CA ALA A 80 10.96 7.94 -9.88
C ALA A 80 12.34 7.28 -9.71
N VAL A 81 13.26 8.00 -9.08
CA VAL A 81 14.60 7.50 -8.77
C VAL A 81 14.64 6.88 -7.37
N GLY A 82 15.61 5.99 -7.14
CA GLY A 82 15.82 5.43 -5.80
C GLY A 82 16.47 6.47 -4.88
N GLN A 83 15.67 7.20 -4.10
CA GLN A 83 16.17 8.33 -3.28
C GLN A 83 17.31 7.94 -2.32
N LYS A 84 17.26 6.75 -1.71
CA LYS A 84 18.36 6.27 -0.86
C LYS A 84 19.65 5.99 -1.65
N LYS A 85 19.54 5.39 -2.84
CA LYS A 85 20.70 5.16 -3.71
C LYS A 85 21.28 6.46 -4.27
N ALA A 86 20.44 7.48 -4.42
CA ALA A 86 20.83 8.82 -4.86
C ALA A 86 21.38 9.69 -3.72
N GLY A 87 21.42 9.22 -2.46
CA GLY A 87 21.90 9.98 -1.31
C GLY A 87 20.91 10.99 -0.72
N ASN A 88 19.69 11.09 -1.25
CA ASN A 88 18.68 12.07 -0.82
C ASN A 88 17.86 11.61 0.39
N CYS A 89 17.83 10.31 0.69
CA CYS A 89 17.08 9.75 1.81
C CYS A 89 18.01 9.37 2.97
N SER A 90 17.86 10.05 4.10
CA SER A 90 18.68 9.87 5.30
C SER A 90 18.16 8.80 6.28
N LEU A 91 17.14 8.02 5.90
CA LEU A 91 16.66 6.93 6.75
C LEU A 91 17.77 5.88 6.97
N PRO A 92 17.89 5.33 8.19
CA PRO A 92 18.92 4.32 8.52
C PRO A 92 18.90 3.11 7.60
N GLU A 93 20.02 2.41 7.48
CA GLU A 93 20.09 1.13 6.76
C GLU A 93 19.00 0.15 7.23
N GLY A 94 18.38 -0.56 6.30
CA GLY A 94 17.24 -1.45 6.58
C GLY A 94 15.90 -0.75 6.87
N VAL A 95 15.87 0.58 7.05
CA VAL A 95 14.65 1.34 7.37
C VAL A 95 14.06 2.00 6.12
N CYS A 96 12.77 1.80 5.89
CA CYS A 96 11.99 2.50 4.87
C CYS A 96 10.51 2.48 5.24
N PHE A 97 9.88 3.65 5.44
CA PHE A 97 8.47 3.73 5.85
C PHE A 97 7.53 2.90 4.95
N VAL A 98 7.76 2.93 3.64
CA VAL A 98 6.95 2.18 2.68
C VAL A 98 7.28 0.68 2.70
N LYS A 99 8.55 0.29 2.56
CA LYS A 99 8.93 -1.13 2.45
C LYS A 99 8.77 -1.90 3.76
N SER A 100 9.07 -1.26 4.89
CA SER A 100 8.91 -1.89 6.21
C SER A 100 7.44 -2.24 6.49
N SER A 101 6.51 -1.39 6.05
CA SER A 101 5.07 -1.66 6.13
C SER A 101 4.62 -2.77 5.19
N LYS A 102 5.24 -2.90 4.00
CA LYS A 102 4.99 -4.03 3.09
C LYS A 102 5.44 -5.37 3.69
N ALA A 103 6.58 -5.40 4.37
CA ALA A 103 7.11 -6.62 4.98
C ALA A 103 6.19 -7.23 6.07
N LEU A 104 5.24 -6.46 6.60
CA LEU A 104 4.19 -7.00 7.46
C LEU A 104 3.30 -8.01 6.71
N ILE A 105 3.03 -7.82 5.41
CA ILE A 105 2.26 -8.77 4.59
C ILE A 105 2.94 -10.12 4.53
N ASP A 106 4.22 -10.11 4.21
CA ASP A 106 4.99 -11.33 3.95
C ASP A 106 4.98 -12.22 5.20
N ARG A 107 4.87 -11.61 6.38
CA ARG A 107 4.77 -12.28 7.68
C ARG A 107 3.35 -12.66 8.11
N ILE A 108 2.32 -12.00 7.59
CA ILE A 108 0.91 -12.37 7.82
C ILE A 108 0.49 -13.49 6.84
N SER A 109 1.23 -13.67 5.74
CA SER A 109 0.97 -14.67 4.71
C SER A 109 1.74 -15.98 4.90
N SER A 110 2.67 -16.04 5.86
CA SER A 110 3.41 -17.23 6.31
C SER A 110 2.75 -17.89 7.50
#